data_AF-A0A660QYT2-F1
#
_entry.id   AF-A0A660QYT2-F1
#
_cell.length_a   1.000
_cell.length_b   1.000
_cell.length_c   1.000
_cell.angle_alpha   90.00
_cell.angle_beta   90.00
_cell.angle_gamma   90.00
#
_symmetry.space_group_name_H-M   'P 1'
#
loop_
_entity.id
_entity.type
_entity.pdbx_description
1 polymer ?
#
loop_
_entity_poly.entity_id
_entity_poly.type
_entity_poly.pdbx_seq_one_letter_code
_entity_poly.pdbx_strand_id
1 'polypeptide(L)'
;MEELDPIQLKAELDQFKKEKEKIRHLMGQIGGKNTEKRDKWINHTFIVLILLLFFGDVSRHLLHIEIPLPPLFSLEIGVLLVSLKIIWMMHKSTKVEHFQFWILNSIEFRLNDVAKQVRQLEKTVEKYHTGEEGKGS
;
A
#
# COMPACT_ATOMS: atom_id res chain seq x y z
N MET A 1 33.67 31.73 -8.43
CA MET A 1 32.48 31.30 -7.68
C MET A 1 31.31 31.67 -8.58
N GLU A 2 30.71 30.67 -9.21
CA GLU A 2 29.59 30.85 -10.14
C GLU A 2 28.37 31.22 -9.30
N GLU A 3 27.92 32.48 -9.40
CA GLU A 3 26.75 32.93 -8.64
C GLU A 3 25.51 32.20 -9.15
N LEU A 4 25.04 31.25 -8.34
CA LEU A 4 23.78 30.54 -8.55
C LEU A 4 22.64 31.57 -8.55
N ASP A 5 22.15 31.90 -9.75
CA ASP A 5 21.14 32.92 -9.99
C ASP A 5 19.85 32.58 -9.19
N PRO A 6 19.37 33.43 -8.27
CA PRO A 6 18.22 33.14 -7.39
C PRO A 6 16.93 32.82 -8.15
N ILE A 7 16.88 33.17 -9.43
CA ILE A 7 15.80 32.84 -10.36
C ILE A 7 15.82 31.35 -10.74
N GLN A 8 17.01 30.78 -10.99
CA GLN A 8 17.16 29.36 -11.31
C GLN A 8 16.83 28.47 -10.10
N LEU A 9 17.25 28.89 -8.90
CA LEU A 9 16.96 28.16 -7.67
C LEU A 9 15.45 28.09 -7.37
N LYS A 10 14.72 29.18 -7.64
CA LYS A 10 13.25 29.20 -7.53
C LYS A 10 12.58 28.29 -8.56
N ALA A 11 13.07 28.30 -9.80
CA ALA A 11 12.52 27.47 -10.87
C ALA A 11 12.71 25.97 -10.58
N GLU A 12 13.89 25.58 -10.09
CA GLU A 12 14.15 24.22 -9.62
C GLU A 12 13.26 23.84 -8.43
N LEU A 13 13.11 24.74 -7.44
CA LEU A 13 12.27 24.48 -6.28
C LEU A 13 10.80 24.22 -6.64
N ASP A 14 10.27 24.95 -7.62
CA ASP A 14 8.92 24.74 -8.13
C ASP A 14 8.79 23.45 -8.95
N GLN A 15 9.84 23.05 -9.67
CA GLN A 15 9.88 21.73 -10.31
C GLN A 15 9.87 20.61 -9.27
N PHE A 16 10.69 20.71 -8.22
CA PHE A 16 10.71 19.73 -7.12
C PHE A 16 9.36 19.60 -6.42
N LYS A 17 8.66 20.73 -6.18
CA LYS A 17 7.31 20.70 -5.60
C LYS A 17 6.32 19.98 -6.49
N LYS A 18 6.34 20.23 -7.80
CA LYS A 18 5.47 19.55 -8.79
C LYS A 18 5.74 18.05 -8.87
N GLU A 19 7.00 17.65 -8.86
CA GLU A 19 7.35 16.23 -8.86
C GLU A 19 6.92 15.53 -7.57
N LYS A 20 7.16 16.16 -6.42
CA LYS A 20 6.68 15.65 -5.13
C LYS A 20 5.17 15.47 -5.10
N GLU A 21 4.42 16.41 -5.67
CA GLU A 21 2.96 16.35 -5.72
C GLU A 21 2.46 15.25 -6.67
N LYS A 22 3.11 15.05 -7.82
CA LYS A 22 2.87 13.91 -8.71
C LYS A 22 3.12 12.57 -8.00
N ILE A 23 4.25 12.45 -7.30
CA ILE A 23 4.59 11.23 -6.55
C ILE A 23 3.53 10.99 -5.47
N ARG A 24 3.12 12.01 -4.74
CA ARG A 24 2.03 11.91 -3.73
C ARG A 24 0.70 11.49 -4.36
N HIS A 25 0.37 11.98 -5.54
CA HIS A 25 -0.87 11.62 -6.23
C HIS A 25 -0.84 10.17 -6.74
N LEU A 26 0.27 9.74 -7.35
CA LEU A 26 0.49 8.36 -7.76
C LEU A 26 0.41 7.42 -6.54
N MET A 27 1.05 7.80 -5.43
CA MET A 27 1.02 7.09 -4.17
C MET A 27 -0.39 7.02 -3.58
N GLY A 28 -1.17 8.11 -3.68
CA GLY A 28 -2.56 8.18 -3.24
C GLY A 28 -3.56 7.42 -4.13
N GLN A 29 -3.27 7.26 -5.43
CA GLN A 29 -4.03 6.40 -6.33
C GLN A 29 -3.80 4.92 -6.02
N ILE A 30 -2.60 4.54 -5.59
CA ILE A 30 -2.29 3.17 -5.18
C ILE A 30 -2.91 2.84 -3.81
N GLY A 31 -2.88 3.79 -2.85
CA GLY A 31 -3.58 3.68 -1.56
C GLY A 31 -5.10 3.93 -1.60
N GLY A 32 -5.73 3.74 -2.77
CA GLY A 32 -7.02 4.30 -3.16
C GLY A 32 -8.11 4.35 -2.08
N LYS A 33 -8.48 5.58 -1.72
CA LYS A 33 -9.59 5.97 -0.83
C LYS A 33 -10.97 5.46 -1.31
N ASN A 34 -11.14 5.35 -2.63
CA ASN A 34 -12.36 4.80 -3.24
C ASN A 34 -12.44 3.26 -3.10
N THR A 35 -11.30 2.59 -3.00
CA THR A 35 -11.24 1.14 -2.78
C THR A 35 -11.69 0.75 -1.38
N GLU A 36 -11.50 1.61 -0.38
CA GLU A 36 -11.98 1.38 0.99
C GLU A 36 -13.51 1.47 1.10
N LYS A 37 -14.12 2.50 0.50
CA LYS A 37 -15.59 2.64 0.48
C LYS A 37 -16.25 1.49 -0.24
N ARG A 38 -15.71 1.11 -1.40
CA ARG A 38 -16.18 -0.02 -2.18
C ARG A 38 -16.09 -1.30 -1.34
N ASP A 39 -14.96 -1.56 -0.70
CA ASP A 39 -14.79 -2.75 0.16
C ASP A 39 -15.77 -2.83 1.32
N LYS A 40 -15.99 -1.71 2.01
CA LYS A 40 -16.98 -1.66 3.08
C LYS A 40 -18.36 -2.03 2.56
N TRP A 41 -18.74 -1.50 1.40
CA TRP A 41 -20.02 -1.82 0.78
C TRP A 41 -20.13 -3.29 0.40
N ILE A 42 -19.09 -3.86 -0.24
CA ILE A 42 -19.14 -5.27 -0.62
C ILE A 42 -19.11 -6.19 0.61
N ASN A 43 -18.36 -5.82 1.66
CA ASN A 43 -18.37 -6.56 2.89
C ASN A 43 -19.75 -6.57 3.55
N HIS A 44 -20.41 -5.41 3.55
CA HIS A 44 -21.78 -5.29 4.03
C HIS A 44 -22.75 -6.16 3.22
N THR A 45 -22.67 -6.12 1.87
CA THR A 45 -23.49 -6.97 1.00
C THR A 45 -23.31 -8.46 1.28
N PHE A 46 -22.08 -8.92 1.50
CA PHE A 46 -21.81 -10.32 1.85
C PHE A 46 -22.43 -10.72 3.20
N ILE A 47 -22.33 -9.87 4.21
CA ILE A 47 -22.95 -10.12 5.52
C ILE A 47 -24.47 -10.21 5.37
N VAL A 48 -25.09 -9.30 4.61
CA VAL A 48 -26.53 -9.32 4.35
C VAL A 48 -26.95 -10.60 3.62
N LEU A 49 -26.19 -11.04 2.62
CA LEU A 49 -26.47 -12.29 1.89
C LEU A 49 -26.37 -13.53 2.79
N ILE A 50 -25.33 -13.62 3.62
CA ILE A 50 -25.17 -14.74 4.57
C ILE A 50 -26.30 -14.74 5.59
N LEU A 51 -26.68 -13.57 6.12
CA LEU A 51 -27.81 -13.45 7.03
C LEU A 51 -29.13 -13.84 6.36
N LEU A 52 -29.38 -13.42 5.12
CA LEU A 52 -30.58 -13.82 4.38
C LEU A 52 -30.64 -15.32 4.15
N LEU A 53 -29.52 -15.96 3.80
CA LEU A 53 -29.45 -17.42 3.68
C LEU A 53 -29.73 -18.11 5.01
N PHE A 54 -29.14 -17.63 6.10
CA PHE A 54 -29.33 -18.19 7.43
C PHE A 54 -30.78 -18.01 7.92
N PHE A 55 -31.34 -16.80 7.80
CA PHE A 55 -32.74 -16.54 8.15
C PHE A 55 -33.71 -17.29 7.25
N GLY A 56 -33.39 -17.47 5.97
CA GLY A 56 -34.18 -18.29 5.06
C GLY A 56 -34.22 -19.76 5.50
N ASP A 57 -33.07 -20.32 5.88
CA ASP A 57 -32.97 -21.68 6.37
C ASP A 57 -33.69 -21.87 7.72
N VAL A 58 -33.49 -20.93 8.66
CA VAL A 58 -34.19 -20.91 9.96
C VAL A 58 -35.69 -20.75 9.76
N SER A 59 -36.14 -19.81 8.93
CA SER A 59 -37.57 -19.59 8.67
C SER A 59 -38.20 -20.81 8.00
N ARG A 60 -37.49 -21.49 7.12
CA ARG A 60 -37.95 -22.75 6.54
C ARG A 60 -38.12 -23.85 7.59
N HIS A 61 -37.14 -23.99 8.48
CA HIS A 61 -37.16 -25.00 9.54
C HIS A 61 -38.23 -24.70 10.61
N LEU A 62 -38.44 -23.42 10.95
CA LEU A 62 -39.34 -22.99 12.03
C LEU A 62 -40.78 -22.75 11.57
N LEU A 63 -41.00 -22.26 10.34
CA LEU A 63 -42.31 -21.90 9.80
C LEU A 63 -42.87 -22.90 8.76
N HIS A 64 -42.17 -24.01 8.48
CA HIS A 64 -42.59 -25.02 7.47
C HIS A 64 -42.95 -24.43 6.10
N ILE A 65 -42.29 -23.34 5.70
CA ILE A 65 -42.48 -22.75 4.38
C ILE A 65 -41.84 -23.70 3.36
N GLU A 66 -42.65 -24.34 2.52
CA GLU A 66 -42.20 -25.25 1.46
C GLU A 66 -41.46 -24.49 0.35
N ILE A 67 -40.19 -24.18 0.60
CA ILE A 67 -39.26 -23.76 -0.44
C ILE A 67 -38.71 -25.04 -1.09
N PRO A 68 -38.75 -25.20 -2.43
CA PRO A 68 -38.40 -26.45 -3.12
C PRO A 68 -36.90 -26.81 -3.14
N LEU A 69 -36.04 -26.08 -2.42
CA LEU A 69 -34.59 -26.29 -2.44
C LEU A 69 -34.16 -27.27 -1.36
N PRO A 70 -33.44 -28.37 -1.59
CA PRO A 70 -32.96 -29.25 -0.52
C PRO A 70 -32.10 -28.51 0.52
N PRO A 71 -32.22 -28.79 1.84
CA PRO A 71 -31.45 -28.09 2.88
C PRO A 71 -29.94 -28.11 2.66
N LEU A 72 -29.40 -29.25 2.20
CA LEU A 72 -27.97 -29.41 1.88
C LEU A 72 -27.51 -28.45 0.78
N PHE A 73 -28.38 -28.11 -0.16
CA PHE A 73 -28.08 -27.20 -1.27
C PHE A 73 -27.88 -25.76 -0.80
N SER A 74 -28.60 -25.33 0.24
CA SER A 74 -28.42 -24.01 0.88
C SER A 74 -27.04 -23.90 1.52
N LEU A 75 -26.62 -24.94 2.22
CA LEU A 75 -25.31 -25.01 2.86
C LEU A 75 -24.17 -25.00 1.84
N GLU A 76 -24.30 -25.75 0.74
CA GLU A 76 -23.34 -25.74 -0.37
C GLU A 76 -23.18 -24.34 -0.98
N ILE A 77 -24.29 -23.63 -1.21
CA ILE A 77 -24.26 -22.24 -1.70
C ILE A 77 -23.59 -21.31 -0.69
N GLY A 78 -23.86 -21.48 0.60
CA GLY A 78 -23.22 -20.71 1.66
C GLY A 78 -21.70 -20.89 1.67
N VAL A 79 -21.23 -22.14 1.61
CA VAL A 79 -19.79 -22.46 1.55
C VAL A 79 -19.15 -21.90 0.28
N LEU A 80 -19.82 -21.99 -0.87
CA LEU A 80 -19.34 -21.45 -2.15
C LEU A 80 -19.23 -19.91 -2.12
N LEU A 81 -20.17 -19.22 -1.49
CA LEU A 81 -20.10 -17.77 -1.32
C LEU A 81 -18.94 -17.35 -0.42
N VAL A 82 -18.70 -18.08 0.67
CA VAL A 82 -17.57 -17.81 1.59
C VAL A 82 -16.23 -18.09 0.89
N SER A 83 -16.10 -19.16 0.11
CA SER A 83 -14.86 -19.46 -0.62
C SER A 83 -14.57 -18.39 -1.68
N LEU A 84 -15.58 -17.95 -2.42
CA LEU A 84 -15.45 -16.86 -3.39
C LEU A 84 -15.02 -15.54 -2.70
N LYS A 85 -15.59 -15.23 -1.54
CA LYS A 85 -15.20 -14.07 -0.72
C LYS A 85 -13.72 -14.11 -0.33
N ILE A 86 -13.21 -15.27 0.07
CA ILE A 86 -11.81 -15.45 0.47
C ILE A 86 -10.88 -15.22 -0.74
N ILE A 87 -11.15 -15.86 -1.88
CA ILE A 87 -10.39 -15.67 -3.12
C ILE A 87 -10.35 -14.19 -3.51
N TRP A 88 -11.49 -13.52 -3.38
CA TRP A 88 -11.60 -12.12 -3.73
C TRP A 88 -10.83 -11.19 -2.79
N MET A 89 -10.84 -11.48 -1.49
CA MET A 89 -10.02 -10.79 -0.49
C MET A 89 -8.53 -10.99 -0.77
N MET A 90 -8.11 -12.21 -1.10
CA MET A 90 -6.72 -12.55 -1.43
C MET A 90 -6.24 -11.80 -2.67
N HIS A 91 -7.02 -11.80 -3.75
CA HIS A 91 -6.70 -11.06 -4.98
C HIS A 91 -6.59 -9.53 -4.73
N LYS A 92 -7.36 -9.00 -3.77
CA LYS A 92 -7.24 -7.60 -3.39
C LYS A 92 -5.97 -7.30 -2.56
N SER A 93 -5.55 -8.22 -1.69
CA SER A 93 -4.36 -8.08 -0.83
C SER A 93 -3.08 -7.87 -1.64
N THR A 94 -2.94 -8.55 -2.79
CA THR A 94 -1.74 -8.52 -3.65
C THR A 94 -1.34 -7.11 -4.11
N LYS A 95 -2.31 -6.20 -4.29
CA LYS A 95 -2.00 -4.82 -4.71
C LYS A 95 -1.34 -3.99 -3.61
N VAL A 96 -1.73 -4.22 -2.36
CA VAL A 96 -1.17 -3.53 -1.19
C VAL A 96 0.24 -4.05 -0.92
N GLU A 97 0.46 -5.36 -1.03
CA GLU A 97 1.77 -5.98 -0.87
C GLU A 97 2.77 -5.45 -1.91
N HIS A 98 2.36 -5.35 -3.18
CA HIS A 98 3.25 -4.81 -4.21
C HIS A 98 3.62 -3.35 -3.92
N PHE A 99 2.68 -2.54 -3.45
CA PHE A 99 2.94 -1.16 -3.06
C PHE A 99 3.88 -1.05 -1.86
N GLN A 100 3.65 -1.84 -0.81
CA GLN A 100 4.53 -1.91 0.35
C GLN A 100 5.96 -2.30 -0.08
N PHE A 101 6.08 -3.26 -0.99
CA PHE A 101 7.35 -3.66 -1.59
C PHE A 101 8.05 -2.51 -2.33
N TRP A 102 7.34 -1.78 -3.19
CA TRP A 102 7.90 -0.62 -3.90
C TRP A 102 8.39 0.48 -2.96
N ILE A 103 7.67 0.74 -1.88
CA ILE A 103 8.06 1.74 -0.88
C ILE A 103 9.29 1.29 -0.10
N LEU A 104 9.33 0.03 0.32
CA LEU A 104 10.48 -0.52 1.03
C LEU A 104 11.75 -0.44 0.15
N ASN A 105 11.66 -0.86 -1.11
CA ASN A 105 12.77 -0.79 -2.06
C ASN A 105 13.26 0.66 -2.30
N SER A 106 12.33 1.63 -2.36
CA SER A 106 12.69 3.04 -2.48
C SER A 106 13.39 3.58 -1.23
N ILE A 107 12.93 3.19 -0.04
CA ILE A 107 13.57 3.58 1.23
C ILE A 107 14.95 2.95 1.33
N GLU A 108 15.08 1.67 1.00
CA GLU A 108 16.34 0.92 1.00
C GLU A 108 17.37 1.57 0.08
N PHE A 109 16.98 1.90 -1.16
CA PHE A 109 17.85 2.59 -2.10
C PHE A 109 18.35 3.94 -1.55
N ARG A 110 17.45 4.77 -1.02
CA ARG A 110 17.84 6.07 -0.43
C ARG A 110 18.75 5.90 0.79
N LEU A 111 18.46 4.94 1.65
CA LEU A 111 19.30 4.63 2.81
C LEU A 111 20.71 4.24 2.38
N ASN A 112 20.82 3.43 1.33
CA ASN A 112 22.11 2.99 0.79
C ASN A 112 22.92 4.16 0.21
N ASP A 113 22.28 5.09 -0.48
CA ASP A 113 22.96 6.29 -0.99
C ASP A 113 23.41 7.23 0.13
N VAL A 114 22.59 7.43 1.16
CA VAL A 114 23.00 8.17 2.36
C VAL A 114 24.18 7.49 3.03
N ALA A 115 24.18 6.16 3.17
CA ALA A 115 25.30 5.42 3.75
C ALA A 115 26.60 5.59 2.94
N LYS A 116 26.52 5.65 1.61
CA LYS A 116 27.69 5.95 0.76
C LYS A 116 28.21 7.37 0.98
N GLN A 117 27.34 8.36 1.07
CA GLN A 117 27.73 9.75 1.33
C GLN A 117 28.41 9.89 2.69
N VAL A 118 27.88 9.25 3.74
CA VAL A 118 28.50 9.23 5.07
C VAL A 118 29.91 8.62 5.03
N ARG A 119 30.09 7.47 4.35
CA ARG A 119 31.42 6.85 4.19
C ARG A 119 32.40 7.73 3.41
N GLN A 120 31.93 8.47 2.41
CA GLN A 120 32.78 9.43 1.68
C GLN A 120 33.17 10.62 2.55
N LEU A 121 32.27 11.07 3.41
CA LEU A 121 32.53 12.12 4.38
C LEU A 121 33.58 11.66 5.40
N GLU A 122 33.43 10.47 5.97
CA GLU A 122 34.42 9.87 6.89
C GLU A 122 35.82 9.82 6.27
N LYS A 123 35.94 9.30 5.03
CA LYS A 123 37.23 9.26 4.32
C LYS A 123 37.82 10.64 4.05
N THR A 124 36.97 11.61 3.75
CA THR A 124 37.41 12.99 3.52
C THR A 124 37.93 13.60 4.83
N VAL A 125 37.19 13.43 5.92
CA VAL A 125 37.59 13.89 7.26
C VAL A 125 38.89 13.22 7.72
N GLU A 126 39.04 11.91 7.50
CA GLU A 126 40.27 11.17 7.83
C GLU A 126 41.48 11.68 7.04
N LYS A 127 41.31 11.96 5.74
CA LYS A 127 42.36 12.58 4.90
C LYS A 127 42.78 13.97 5.38
N TYR A 128 41.83 14.78 5.85
CA TYR A 128 42.17 16.11 6.40
C TYR A 128 42.90 15.99 7.74
N HIS A 129 42.51 15.04 8.61
CA HIS A 129 43.21 14.80 9.88
C HIS A 129 44.64 14.28 9.68
N THR A 130 44.85 13.31 8.77
CA THR A 130 46.19 12.77 8.46
C THR A 130 47.05 13.73 7.62
N GLY A 131 46.44 14.67 6.89
CA GLY A 131 47.14 15.69 6.11
C GLY A 131 47.80 16.78 6.96
N GLU A 132 47.34 17.01 8.20
CA GLU A 132 47.95 17.98 9.12
C GLU A 132 49.16 17.39 9.88
N GLU A 133 49.20 16.07 10.11
CA GLU A 133 50.36 15.43 10.77
C GLU A 133 51.60 15.31 9.86
N GLY A 134 51.44 15.45 8.52
CA GLY A 134 52.53 15.30 7.55
C GLY A 134 53.28 16.58 7.16
N LYS A 135 52.91 17.75 7.69
CA LYS A 135 53.57 19.05 7.39
C LYS A 135 54.32 19.66 8.58
N GLY A 136 54.48 18.90 9.66
CA GLY A 136 55.09 19.34 10.92
C GLY A 136 56.33 18.55 11.36
N SER A 137 57.14 18.01 10.44
CA SER A 137 58.50 17.51 10.73
C SER A 137 59.45 17.77 9.58
#